data_AF-A0A379IZF5-F1
#
_entry.id   AF-A0A379IZF5-F1
#
_cell.length_a   1.000
_cell.length_b   1.000
_cell.length_c   1.000
_cell.angle_alpha   90.00
_cell.angle_beta   90.00
_cell.angle_gamma   90.00
#
_symmetry.space_group_name_H-M   'P 1'
#
loop_
_entity.id
_entity.type
_entity.pdbx_description
1 polymer ?
#
loop_
_entity_poly.entity_id
_entity_poly.type
_entity_poly.pdbx_seq_one_letter_code
_entity_poly.pdbx_strand_id
1 'polypeptide(L)'
;MYTRFFSLLLALVGFALFAVAVLWRSGQPIIFHDVAVDDRVVVSAPVLTALYGGDRFLAANMEAIRLSATAVDQGQADIHYLLRAQVVVAQLNACHEDNYYLANGLLTWGGAVAEGNEVLRMAINCRFWDGIPPFFYGVNLAFFDKDKTQAVQALELSAERWPDNAVTLRRMAIMLRAEALADERLALSYLMQQRDSTQDPKLREMLDKRVVRLQGLIDLRAAQRRYEQAHGTLQALPQLVDSGELATIPQDPLRLGYELRDGRIEFKELKIPGMENQP
;
A
#
# COMPACT_ATOMS: atom_id res chain seq x y z
N MET A 1 -3.37 2.21 -61.55
CA MET A 1 -2.59 1.04 -61.05
C MET A 1 -1.19 1.41 -60.59
N TYR A 2 -0.49 2.36 -61.26
CA TYR A 2 0.85 2.84 -60.90
C TYR A 2 1.00 3.51 -59.52
N THR A 3 -0.01 4.23 -59.03
CA THR A 3 0.05 4.96 -57.76
C THR A 3 0.11 4.06 -56.52
N ARG A 4 -0.46 2.85 -56.57
CA ARG A 4 -0.42 1.89 -55.43
C ARG A 4 0.96 1.25 -55.25
N PHE A 5 1.68 1.00 -56.34
CA PHE A 5 3.04 0.46 -56.28
C PHE A 5 4.04 1.47 -55.74
N PHE A 6 3.84 2.76 -56.01
CA PHE A 6 4.69 3.83 -55.49
C PHE A 6 4.60 3.96 -53.96
N SER A 7 3.40 3.94 -53.38
CA SER A 7 3.21 3.97 -51.92
C SER A 7 3.80 2.75 -51.21
N LEU A 8 3.66 1.56 -51.81
CA LEU A 8 4.27 0.33 -51.30
C LEU A 8 5.80 0.39 -51.32
N LEU A 9 6.37 0.90 -52.41
CA LEU A 9 7.82 1.07 -52.53
C LEU A 9 8.35 2.07 -51.50
N LEU A 10 7.64 3.19 -51.29
CA LEU A 10 8.02 4.19 -50.29
C LEU A 10 7.98 3.61 -48.86
N ALA A 11 6.95 2.82 -48.55
CA ALA A 11 6.82 2.16 -47.26
C ALA A 11 7.92 1.09 -47.04
N LEU A 12 8.25 0.30 -48.07
CA LEU A 12 9.33 -0.67 -48.01
C LEU A 12 10.70 -0.02 -47.84
N VAL A 13 10.97 1.09 -48.54
CA VAL A 13 12.20 1.87 -48.38
C VAL A 13 12.28 2.47 -46.97
N GLY A 14 11.18 3.06 -46.47
CA GLY A 14 11.11 3.58 -45.11
C GLY A 14 11.35 2.51 -44.05
N PHE A 15 10.75 1.33 -44.22
CA PHE A 15 10.95 0.18 -43.32
C PHE A 15 12.39 -0.35 -43.39
N ALA A 16 12.97 -0.45 -44.58
CA ALA A 16 14.35 -0.89 -44.74
C ALA A 16 15.34 0.09 -44.08
N LEU A 17 15.14 1.39 -44.24
CA LEU A 17 15.94 2.42 -43.57
C LEU A 17 15.81 2.33 -42.05
N PHE A 18 14.59 2.15 -41.53
CA PHE A 18 14.35 1.95 -40.11
C PHE A 18 15.07 0.69 -39.59
N ALA A 19 14.93 -0.45 -40.29
CA ALA A 19 15.56 -1.71 -39.91
C ALA A 19 17.10 -1.60 -39.90
N VAL A 20 17.68 -0.96 -40.91
CA VAL A 20 19.14 -0.70 -40.97
C VAL A 20 19.57 0.21 -39.83
N ALA A 21 18.82 1.28 -39.52
CA ALA A 21 19.14 2.17 -38.41
C ALA A 21 19.09 1.47 -37.05
N VAL A 22 18.09 0.61 -36.83
CA VAL A 22 17.96 -0.19 -35.60
C VAL A 22 19.09 -1.20 -35.46
N LEU A 23 19.42 -1.94 -36.53
CA LEU A 23 20.50 -2.93 -36.54
C LEU A 23 21.88 -2.28 -36.39
N TRP A 24 22.07 -1.10 -36.98
CA TRP A 24 23.30 -0.34 -36.80
C TRP A 24 23.42 0.18 -35.37
N ARG A 25 22.33 0.73 -34.79
CA ARG A 25 22.31 1.20 -33.40
C ARG A 25 22.53 0.08 -32.40
N SER A 26 21.99 -1.11 -32.63
CA SER A 26 22.15 -2.27 -31.73
C SER A 26 23.56 -2.85 -31.75
N GLY A 27 24.32 -2.64 -32.84
CA GLY A 27 25.74 -3.01 -32.93
C GLY A 27 26.71 -2.01 -32.30
N GLN A 28 26.24 -0.81 -31.92
CA GLN A 28 27.09 0.18 -31.23
C GLN A 28 27.13 -0.10 -29.72
N PRO A 29 28.32 -0.12 -29.09
CA PRO A 29 28.40 -0.18 -27.64
C PRO A 29 27.67 1.03 -27.03
N ILE A 30 26.86 0.79 -26.01
CA ILE A 30 26.27 1.87 -25.23
C ILE A 30 27.39 2.46 -24.38
N ILE A 31 27.94 3.60 -24.81
CA ILE A 31 28.95 4.34 -24.06
C ILE A 31 28.21 5.15 -22.99
N PHE A 32 28.12 4.60 -21.79
CA PHE A 32 27.70 5.36 -20.62
C PHE A 32 28.82 6.35 -20.29
N HIS A 33 28.50 7.63 -20.28
CA HIS A 33 29.41 8.64 -19.74
C HIS A 33 29.14 8.70 -18.25
N ASP A 34 30.15 8.41 -17.44
CA ASP A 34 30.13 8.64 -15.98
C ASP A 34 30.19 10.15 -15.71
N VAL A 35 29.09 10.84 -16.00
CA VAL A 35 28.87 12.16 -15.44
C VAL A 35 28.31 11.92 -14.05
N ALA A 36 29.15 12.06 -13.02
CA ALA A 36 28.69 12.16 -11.65
C ALA A 36 27.78 13.38 -11.55
N VAL A 37 26.46 13.16 -11.58
CA VAL A 37 25.48 14.22 -11.34
C VAL A 37 25.32 14.33 -9.83
N ASP A 38 26.07 15.25 -9.21
CA ASP A 38 26.14 15.40 -7.75
C ASP A 38 24.79 15.78 -7.11
N ASP A 39 23.94 16.55 -7.80
CA ASP A 39 22.53 16.76 -7.44
C ASP A 39 21.78 17.38 -8.65
N ARG A 40 20.64 16.80 -9.03
CA ARG A 40 19.80 17.36 -10.10
C ARG A 40 18.98 18.53 -9.56
N VAL A 41 19.00 19.65 -10.28
CA VAL A 41 18.22 20.84 -9.89
C VAL A 41 16.73 20.61 -10.16
N VAL A 42 15.90 20.80 -9.13
CA VAL A 42 14.44 20.83 -9.26
C VAL A 42 13.99 22.26 -9.56
N VAL A 43 13.28 22.43 -10.67
CA VAL A 43 12.71 23.72 -11.06
C VAL A 43 11.44 23.96 -10.24
N SER A 44 11.28 25.12 -9.62
CA SER A 44 10.11 25.41 -8.77
C SER A 44 8.83 25.59 -9.58
N ALA A 45 7.67 25.35 -8.95
CA ALA A 45 6.35 25.46 -9.58
C ALA A 45 6.09 26.83 -10.24
N PRO A 46 6.42 28.00 -9.64
CA PRO A 46 6.22 29.29 -10.30
C PRO A 46 7.06 29.45 -11.58
N VAL A 47 8.30 28.94 -11.58
CA VAL A 47 9.19 29.01 -12.75
C VAL A 47 8.67 28.08 -13.85
N LEU A 48 8.29 26.85 -13.52
CA LEU A 48 7.68 25.94 -14.49
C LEU A 48 6.39 26.55 -15.08
N THR A 49 5.54 27.13 -14.24
CA THR A 49 4.31 27.81 -14.71
C THR A 49 4.65 28.91 -15.70
N ALA A 50 5.65 29.75 -15.44
CA ALA A 50 6.10 30.77 -16.38
C ALA A 50 6.66 30.19 -17.70
N LEU A 51 7.48 29.13 -17.61
CA LEU A 51 8.06 28.46 -18.78
C LEU A 51 7.01 27.83 -19.69
N TYR A 52 5.91 27.33 -19.13
CA TYR A 52 4.79 26.76 -19.87
C TYR A 52 3.65 27.76 -20.11
N GLY A 53 4.00 29.05 -20.28
CA GLY A 53 3.06 30.07 -20.73
C GLY A 53 1.95 30.42 -19.73
N GLY A 54 2.17 30.16 -18.45
CA GLY A 54 1.20 30.40 -17.38
C GLY A 54 0.27 29.21 -17.08
N ASP A 55 0.32 28.14 -17.87
CA ASP A 55 -0.52 26.96 -17.66
C ASP A 55 0.13 25.98 -16.68
N ARG A 56 -0.33 26.01 -15.43
CA ARG A 56 0.16 25.11 -14.36
C ARG A 56 -0.16 23.64 -14.61
N PHE A 57 -1.24 23.32 -15.33
CA PHE A 57 -1.63 21.94 -15.58
C PHE A 57 -0.78 21.32 -16.69
N LEU A 58 -0.55 22.10 -17.76
CA LEU A 58 0.42 21.73 -18.77
C LEU A 58 1.82 21.57 -18.16
N ALA A 59 2.23 22.49 -17.29
CA ALA A 59 3.49 22.40 -16.57
C ALA A 59 3.58 21.10 -15.75
N ALA A 60 2.53 20.73 -15.02
CA ALA A 60 2.48 19.49 -14.24
C ALA A 60 2.64 18.25 -15.12
N ASN A 61 1.89 18.18 -16.22
CA ASN A 61 1.95 17.04 -17.14
C ASN A 61 3.34 16.89 -17.79
N MET A 62 3.91 18.00 -18.26
CA MET A 62 5.22 18.01 -18.89
C MET A 62 6.32 17.64 -17.89
N GLU A 63 6.22 18.13 -16.65
CA GLU A 63 7.16 17.79 -15.60
C GLU A 63 7.03 16.32 -15.20
N ALA A 64 5.83 15.77 -15.02
CA ALA A 64 5.62 14.35 -14.73
C ALA A 64 6.20 13.45 -15.84
N ILE A 65 6.00 13.79 -17.11
CA ILE A 65 6.60 13.09 -18.26
C ILE A 65 8.12 13.18 -18.21
N ARG A 66 8.68 14.38 -17.97
CA ARG A 66 10.13 14.60 -17.88
C ARG A 66 10.74 13.76 -16.75
N LEU A 67 10.10 13.73 -15.59
CA LEU A 67 10.56 12.92 -14.46
C LEU A 67 10.52 11.44 -14.81
N SER A 68 9.44 10.95 -15.41
CA SER A 68 9.34 9.54 -15.81
C SER A 68 10.41 9.14 -16.83
N ALA A 69 10.76 10.04 -17.75
CA ALA A 69 11.77 9.81 -18.78
C ALA A 69 13.22 9.93 -18.27
N THR A 70 13.44 10.71 -17.21
CA THR A 70 14.80 11.05 -16.71
C THR A 70 15.08 10.49 -15.32
N ALA A 71 14.13 9.81 -14.69
CA ALA A 71 14.20 9.30 -13.32
C ALA A 71 15.37 8.35 -13.08
N VAL A 72 15.74 7.58 -14.09
CA VAL A 72 16.74 6.51 -13.99
C VAL A 72 17.90 6.83 -14.91
N ASP A 73 19.10 6.86 -14.33
CA ASP A 73 20.35 6.96 -15.06
C ASP A 73 21.20 5.72 -14.75
N GLN A 74 21.67 5.03 -15.79
CA GLN A 74 22.46 3.80 -15.66
C GLN A 74 21.87 2.72 -14.72
N GLY A 75 20.53 2.65 -14.62
CA GLY A 75 19.83 1.71 -13.74
C GLY A 75 19.73 2.14 -12.27
N GLN A 76 20.23 3.33 -11.93
CA GLN A 76 20.07 3.94 -10.61
C GLN A 76 19.15 5.16 -10.71
N ALA A 77 18.21 5.26 -9.77
CA ALA A 77 17.34 6.42 -9.68
C ALA A 77 17.90 7.42 -8.66
N ASP A 78 17.95 8.70 -9.02
CA ASP A 78 18.19 9.78 -8.05
C ASP A 78 16.90 10.01 -7.25
N ILE A 79 16.75 9.24 -6.17
CA ILE A 79 15.55 9.24 -5.34
C ILE A 79 15.32 10.62 -4.70
N HIS A 80 16.37 11.33 -4.27
CA HIS A 80 16.26 12.66 -3.65
C HIS A 80 15.76 13.73 -4.62
N TYR A 81 16.19 13.68 -5.87
CA TYR A 81 15.66 14.52 -6.93
C TYR A 81 14.19 14.19 -7.24
N LEU A 82 13.86 12.90 -7.41
CA LEU A 82 12.48 12.48 -7.71
C LEU A 82 11.51 12.89 -6.62
N LEU A 83 11.92 12.76 -5.36
CA LEU A 83 11.16 13.22 -4.20
C LEU A 83 10.73 14.68 -4.32
N ARG A 84 11.72 15.57 -4.43
CA ARG A 84 11.49 17.01 -4.51
C ARG A 84 10.67 17.38 -5.76
N ALA A 85 10.90 16.71 -6.88
CA ALA A 85 10.22 17.04 -8.13
C ALA A 85 8.75 16.57 -8.16
N GLN A 86 8.43 15.40 -7.61
CA GLN A 86 7.05 14.92 -7.49
C GLN A 86 6.20 15.81 -6.57
N VAL A 87 6.81 16.40 -5.53
CA VAL A 87 6.16 17.43 -4.69
C VAL A 87 5.87 18.70 -5.52
N VAL A 88 6.79 19.13 -6.38
CA VAL A 88 6.55 20.27 -7.28
C VAL A 88 5.40 19.99 -8.26
N VAL A 89 5.32 18.78 -8.82
CA VAL A 89 4.18 18.40 -9.68
C VAL A 89 2.87 18.48 -8.90
N ALA A 90 2.84 18.04 -7.64
CA ALA A 90 1.66 18.15 -6.78
C ALA A 90 1.27 19.62 -6.48
N GLN A 91 2.25 20.52 -6.34
CA GLN A 91 2.00 21.95 -6.19
C GLN A 91 1.39 22.58 -7.46
N LEU A 92 1.85 22.14 -8.64
CA LEU A 92 1.31 22.59 -9.92
C LEU A 92 -0.13 22.08 -10.12
N ASN A 93 -0.34 20.77 -9.92
CA ASN A 93 -1.63 20.10 -10.03
C ASN A 93 -1.78 18.98 -9.00
N ALA A 94 -2.37 19.32 -7.85
CA ALA A 94 -2.69 18.35 -6.80
C ALA A 94 -3.63 17.23 -7.25
N CYS A 95 -4.43 17.46 -8.31
CA CYS A 95 -5.35 16.46 -8.86
C CYS A 95 -4.68 15.50 -9.85
N HIS A 96 -3.38 15.67 -10.16
CA HIS A 96 -2.66 14.85 -11.12
C HIS A 96 -2.56 13.40 -10.62
N GLU A 97 -3.23 12.50 -11.34
CA GLU A 97 -3.41 11.11 -10.90
C GLU A 97 -2.10 10.32 -10.88
N ASP A 98 -1.39 10.30 -12.01
CA ASP A 98 -0.13 9.56 -12.11
C ASP A 98 0.89 10.01 -11.07
N ASN A 99 0.90 11.31 -10.74
CA ASN A 99 1.84 11.86 -9.77
C ASN A 99 1.63 11.27 -8.38
N TYR A 100 0.39 11.16 -7.87
CA TYR A 100 0.21 10.60 -6.52
C TYR A 100 0.49 9.08 -6.49
N TYR A 101 0.25 8.36 -7.58
CA TYR A 101 0.59 6.94 -7.68
C TYR A 101 2.11 6.74 -7.67
N LEU A 102 2.82 7.48 -8.53
CA LEU A 102 4.27 7.46 -8.61
C LEU A 102 4.88 7.95 -7.30
N ALA A 103 4.35 9.02 -6.72
CA ALA A 103 4.84 9.53 -5.45
C ALA A 103 4.65 8.52 -4.32
N ASN A 104 3.50 7.87 -4.20
CA ASN A 104 3.32 6.86 -3.16
C ASN A 104 4.28 5.67 -3.35
N GLY A 105 4.37 5.14 -4.58
CA GLY A 105 5.22 3.99 -4.88
C GLY A 105 6.72 4.26 -4.77
N LEU A 106 7.18 5.42 -5.25
CA LEU A 106 8.60 5.78 -5.30
C LEU A 106 9.08 6.48 -4.03
N LEU A 107 8.24 7.32 -3.42
CA LEU A 107 8.64 8.16 -2.29
C LEU A 107 8.34 7.45 -0.98
N THR A 108 7.06 7.16 -0.69
CA THR A 108 6.69 6.58 0.61
C THR A 108 7.31 5.20 0.79
N TRP A 109 7.13 4.32 -0.18
CA TRP A 109 7.68 2.96 -0.13
C TRP A 109 9.18 2.90 -0.48
N GLY A 110 9.73 4.00 -1.00
CA GLY A 110 11.18 4.20 -1.18
C GLY A 110 11.90 4.79 0.05
N GLY A 111 11.19 5.02 1.16
CA GLY A 111 11.77 5.45 2.45
C GLY A 111 11.54 6.91 2.82
N ALA A 112 10.90 7.70 1.96
CA ALA A 112 10.59 9.11 2.20
C ALA A 112 9.08 9.30 2.40
N VAL A 113 8.65 8.80 3.56
CA VAL A 113 7.25 8.70 3.97
C VAL A 113 6.58 10.07 4.06
N ALA A 114 7.26 11.07 4.61
CA ALA A 114 6.68 12.39 4.84
C ALA A 114 6.33 13.12 3.52
N GLU A 115 7.24 13.12 2.55
CA GLU A 115 7.07 13.75 1.25
C GLU A 115 5.98 13.04 0.43
N GLY A 116 5.98 11.71 0.42
CA GLY A 116 4.94 10.93 -0.25
C GLY A 116 3.56 11.16 0.38
N ASN A 117 3.48 11.21 1.71
CA ASN A 117 2.26 11.54 2.43
C ASN A 117 1.78 12.98 2.17
N GLU A 118 2.68 13.94 1.99
CA GLU A 118 2.32 15.30 1.62
C GLU A 118 1.68 15.37 0.23
N VAL A 119 2.25 14.66 -0.76
CA VAL A 119 1.64 14.54 -2.10
C VAL A 119 0.25 13.91 -2.02
N LEU A 120 0.09 12.83 -1.24
CA LEU A 120 -1.21 12.17 -1.02
C LEU A 120 -2.21 13.12 -0.37
N ARG A 121 -1.80 13.91 0.62
CA ARG A 121 -2.67 14.89 1.30
C ARG A 121 -3.15 15.97 0.34
N MET A 122 -2.29 16.48 -0.53
CA MET A 122 -2.69 17.40 -1.61
C MET A 122 -3.71 16.73 -2.55
N ALA A 123 -3.47 15.47 -2.94
CA ALA A 123 -4.37 14.71 -3.78
C ALA A 123 -5.74 14.44 -3.12
N ILE A 124 -5.78 14.11 -1.82
CA ILE A 124 -7.02 13.93 -1.03
C ILE A 124 -7.88 15.20 -1.07
N ASN A 125 -7.25 16.37 -0.95
CA ASN A 125 -7.94 17.65 -0.96
C ASN A 125 -8.46 18.04 -2.34
N CYS A 126 -7.74 17.70 -3.41
CA CYS A 126 -8.11 18.06 -4.78
C CYS A 126 -9.13 17.06 -5.37
N ARG A 127 -8.87 15.76 -5.20
CA ARG A 127 -9.68 14.64 -5.74
C ARG A 127 -10.70 14.17 -4.71
N PHE A 128 -11.67 15.03 -4.39
CA PHE A 128 -12.68 14.74 -3.38
C PHE A 128 -13.58 13.52 -3.70
N TRP A 129 -13.57 13.06 -4.95
CA TRP A 129 -14.30 11.89 -5.43
C TRP A 129 -13.48 10.59 -5.40
N ASP A 130 -12.16 10.67 -5.23
CA ASP A 130 -11.25 9.54 -5.37
C ASP A 130 -10.93 8.93 -4.00
N GLY A 131 -11.24 7.65 -3.83
CA GLY A 131 -10.95 6.90 -2.60
C GLY A 131 -9.53 6.34 -2.52
N ILE A 132 -8.75 6.39 -3.60
CA ILE A 132 -7.41 5.78 -3.64
C ILE A 132 -6.37 6.60 -2.86
N PRO A 133 -6.28 7.95 -3.01
CA PRO A 133 -5.37 8.75 -2.19
C PRO A 133 -5.57 8.56 -0.67
N PRO A 134 -6.80 8.63 -0.11
CA PRO A 134 -6.98 8.39 1.32
C PRO A 134 -6.74 6.93 1.73
N PHE A 135 -6.93 5.95 0.83
CA PHE A 135 -6.52 4.57 1.09
C PHE A 135 -5.01 4.44 1.28
N PHE A 136 -4.20 4.94 0.33
CA PHE A 136 -2.74 4.88 0.45
C PHE A 136 -2.26 5.66 1.67
N TYR A 137 -2.80 6.85 1.91
CA TYR A 137 -2.46 7.65 3.07
C TYR A 137 -2.77 6.91 4.38
N GLY A 138 -3.94 6.29 4.50
CA GLY A 138 -4.31 5.50 5.67
C GLY A 138 -3.41 4.29 5.90
N VAL A 139 -3.04 3.57 4.83
CA VAL A 139 -2.08 2.46 4.91
C VAL A 139 -0.71 2.95 5.36
N ASN A 140 -0.22 4.05 4.80
CA ASN A 140 1.08 4.62 5.15
C ASN A 140 1.13 5.05 6.62
N LEU A 141 0.09 5.72 7.11
CA LEU A 141 -0.03 6.10 8.52
C LEU A 141 -0.01 4.91 9.47
N ALA A 142 -0.75 3.84 9.14
CA ALA A 142 -0.80 2.63 9.96
C ALA A 142 0.55 1.89 9.96
N PHE A 143 1.21 1.81 8.81
CA PHE A 143 2.39 0.98 8.62
C PHE A 143 3.69 1.69 9.02
N PHE A 144 3.92 2.91 8.53
CA PHE A 144 5.16 3.65 8.77
C PHE A 144 5.09 4.49 10.05
N ASP A 145 4.05 5.31 10.19
CA ASP A 145 3.96 6.28 11.30
C ASP A 145 3.36 5.66 12.57
N LYS A 146 2.80 4.45 12.47
CA LYS A 146 2.05 3.74 13.52
C LYS A 146 0.87 4.54 14.08
N ASP A 147 0.41 5.55 13.35
CA ASP A 147 -0.75 6.37 13.73
C ASP A 147 -2.05 5.69 13.30
N LYS A 148 -2.48 4.72 14.11
CA LYS A 148 -3.73 3.99 13.88
C LYS A 148 -4.96 4.90 13.90
N THR A 149 -4.92 6.02 14.63
CA THR A 149 -6.07 6.93 14.75
C THR A 149 -6.32 7.67 13.44
N GLN A 150 -5.28 8.30 12.88
CA GLN A 150 -5.39 8.98 11.59
C GLN A 150 -5.59 7.98 10.45
N ALA A 151 -4.97 6.80 10.52
CA ALA A 151 -5.17 5.75 9.53
C ALA A 151 -6.64 5.33 9.41
N VAL A 152 -7.32 5.15 10.55
CA VAL A 152 -8.76 4.82 10.58
C VAL A 152 -9.58 5.92 9.91
N GLN A 153 -9.32 7.19 10.21
CA GLN A 153 -10.03 8.32 9.60
C GLN A 153 -9.85 8.36 8.07
N ALA A 154 -8.61 8.13 7.61
CA ALA A 154 -8.31 8.09 6.19
C ALA A 154 -8.99 6.90 5.47
N LEU A 155 -9.04 5.72 6.10
CA LEU A 155 -9.72 4.55 5.52
C LEU A 155 -11.25 4.73 5.47
N GLU A 156 -11.86 5.38 6.48
CA GLU A 156 -13.28 5.73 6.43
C GLU A 156 -13.58 6.74 5.31
N LEU A 157 -12.74 7.78 5.17
CA LEU A 157 -12.86 8.72 4.05
C LEU A 157 -12.70 8.02 2.69
N SER A 158 -11.80 7.04 2.60
CA SER A 158 -11.66 6.20 1.41
C SER A 158 -12.93 5.40 1.13
N ALA A 159 -13.54 4.80 2.17
CA ALA A 159 -14.78 4.05 2.05
C ALA A 159 -15.97 4.92 1.59
N GLU A 160 -16.04 6.17 2.05
CA GLU A 160 -17.02 7.15 1.61
C GLU A 160 -16.88 7.49 0.13
N ARG A 161 -15.64 7.66 -0.34
CA ARG A 161 -15.32 8.02 -1.72
C ARG A 161 -15.26 6.82 -2.68
N TRP A 162 -15.21 5.60 -2.15
CA TRP A 162 -15.18 4.37 -2.93
C TRP A 162 -16.23 3.35 -2.44
N PRO A 163 -17.53 3.59 -2.75
CA PRO A 163 -18.63 2.75 -2.26
C PRO A 163 -18.47 1.26 -2.57
N ASP A 164 -17.97 0.92 -3.76
CA ASP A 164 -17.77 -0.48 -4.19
C ASP A 164 -16.77 -1.24 -3.31
N ASN A 165 -15.83 -0.53 -2.67
CA ASN A 165 -14.85 -1.12 -1.75
C ASN A 165 -15.07 -0.76 -0.28
N ALA A 166 -16.15 -0.04 0.02
CA ALA A 166 -16.42 0.49 1.36
C ALA A 166 -16.45 -0.58 2.44
N VAL A 167 -17.03 -1.76 2.16
CA VAL A 167 -17.07 -2.88 3.12
C VAL A 167 -15.67 -3.34 3.52
N THR A 168 -14.77 -3.48 2.54
CA THR A 168 -13.40 -3.92 2.79
C THR A 168 -12.61 -2.87 3.57
N LEU A 169 -12.77 -1.60 3.20
CA LEU A 169 -12.08 -0.47 3.83
C LEU A 169 -12.54 -0.24 5.27
N ARG A 170 -13.86 -0.25 5.52
CA ARG A 170 -14.44 -0.20 6.88
C ARG A 170 -13.98 -1.38 7.74
N ARG A 171 -13.94 -2.59 7.16
CA ARG A 171 -13.37 -3.74 7.88
C ARG A 171 -11.93 -3.47 8.29
N MET A 172 -11.08 -2.92 7.42
CA MET A 172 -9.69 -2.59 7.77
C MET A 172 -9.62 -1.55 8.89
N ALA A 173 -10.42 -0.48 8.80
CA ALA A 173 -10.51 0.54 9.84
C ALA A 173 -10.92 -0.05 11.20
N ILE A 174 -11.94 -0.91 11.23
CA ILE A 174 -12.38 -1.61 12.44
C ILE A 174 -11.27 -2.52 13.00
N MET A 175 -10.55 -3.27 12.15
CA MET A 175 -9.44 -4.11 12.62
C MET A 175 -8.30 -3.28 13.21
N LEU A 176 -7.89 -2.19 12.56
CA LEU A 176 -6.83 -1.31 13.09
C LEU A 176 -7.21 -0.75 14.47
N ARG A 177 -8.48 -0.35 14.65
CA ARG A 177 -8.97 0.14 15.93
C ARG A 177 -9.01 -0.96 16.99
N ALA A 178 -9.43 -2.17 16.63
CA ALA A 178 -9.42 -3.31 17.54
C ALA A 178 -8.00 -3.67 18.00
N GLU A 179 -7.02 -3.65 17.09
CA GLU A 179 -5.60 -3.89 17.38
C GLU A 179 -4.93 -2.76 18.17
N ALA A 180 -5.55 -1.58 18.28
CA ALA A 180 -5.05 -0.50 19.14
C ALA A 180 -5.47 -0.69 20.61
N LEU A 181 -6.41 -1.60 20.89
CA LEU A 181 -6.87 -1.88 22.25
C LEU A 181 -5.91 -2.87 22.93
N ALA A 182 -5.46 -2.51 24.13
CA ALA A 182 -4.49 -3.32 24.89
C ALA A 182 -5.09 -4.62 25.45
N ASP A 183 -6.40 -4.66 25.69
CA ASP A 183 -7.10 -5.80 26.28
C ASP A 183 -7.96 -6.52 25.24
N GLU A 184 -7.79 -7.85 25.15
CA GLU A 184 -8.47 -8.69 24.16
C GLU A 184 -9.98 -8.75 24.36
N ARG A 185 -10.46 -8.64 25.61
CA ARG A 185 -11.90 -8.60 25.91
C ARG A 185 -12.49 -7.25 25.51
N LEU A 186 -11.73 -6.16 25.64
CA LEU A 186 -12.14 -4.85 25.11
C LEU A 186 -12.16 -4.88 23.57
N ALA A 187 -11.16 -5.50 22.94
CA ALA A 187 -11.18 -5.71 21.50
C ALA A 187 -12.37 -6.55 21.05
N LEU A 188 -12.67 -7.64 21.75
CA LEU A 188 -13.82 -8.50 21.47
C LEU A 188 -15.14 -7.74 21.62
N SER A 189 -15.33 -7.00 22.71
CA SER A 189 -16.58 -6.24 22.92
C SER A 189 -16.77 -5.17 21.85
N TYR A 190 -15.69 -4.49 21.46
CA TYR A 190 -15.70 -3.55 20.34
C TYR A 190 -16.10 -4.24 19.02
N LEU A 191 -15.50 -5.39 18.69
CA LEU A 191 -15.83 -6.12 17.46
C LEU A 191 -17.29 -6.61 17.45
N MET A 192 -17.79 -7.12 18.58
CA MET A 192 -19.20 -7.50 18.73
C MET A 192 -20.12 -6.30 18.51
N GLN A 193 -19.79 -5.15 19.12
CA GLN A 193 -20.56 -3.92 18.92
C GLN A 193 -20.61 -3.52 17.45
N GLN A 194 -19.48 -3.54 16.73
CA GLN A 194 -19.45 -3.18 15.31
C GLN A 194 -20.22 -4.18 14.44
N ARG A 195 -20.12 -5.48 14.73
CA ARG A 195 -20.89 -6.54 14.05
C ARG A 195 -22.40 -6.34 14.24
N ASP A 196 -22.82 -6.01 15.46
CA ASP A 196 -24.24 -5.90 15.81
C ASP A 196 -24.83 -4.58 15.33
N SER A 197 -24.03 -3.51 15.21
CA SER A 197 -24.48 -2.20 14.73
C SER A 197 -24.46 -2.04 13.21
N THR A 198 -23.66 -2.83 12.47
CA THR A 198 -23.59 -2.69 11.01
C THR A 198 -24.88 -3.16 10.34
N GLN A 199 -25.35 -2.38 9.35
CA GLN A 199 -26.47 -2.76 8.48
C GLN A 199 -26.02 -3.58 7.26
N ASP A 200 -24.74 -3.53 6.92
CA ASP A 200 -24.19 -4.28 5.80
C ASP A 200 -24.00 -5.77 6.18
N PRO A 201 -24.69 -6.71 5.49
CA PRO A 201 -24.64 -8.13 5.84
C PRO A 201 -23.28 -8.76 5.57
N LYS A 202 -22.54 -8.29 4.56
CA LYS A 202 -21.20 -8.79 4.23
C LYS A 202 -20.20 -8.35 5.30
N LEU A 203 -20.27 -7.08 5.73
CA LEU A 203 -19.44 -6.60 6.84
C LEU A 203 -19.76 -7.38 8.13
N ARG A 204 -21.05 -7.62 8.41
CA ARG A 204 -21.48 -8.42 9.56
C ARG A 204 -20.85 -9.81 9.55
N GLU A 205 -20.94 -10.53 8.43
CA GLU A 205 -20.36 -11.87 8.29
C GLU A 205 -18.84 -11.86 8.49
N MET A 206 -18.14 -10.85 7.93
CA MET A 206 -16.70 -10.71 8.07
C MET A 206 -16.28 -10.44 9.52
N LEU A 207 -17.04 -9.61 10.25
CA LEU A 207 -16.78 -9.31 11.65
C LEU A 207 -17.14 -10.48 12.56
N ASP A 208 -18.19 -11.26 12.25
CA ASP A 208 -18.56 -12.43 13.04
C ASP A 208 -17.43 -13.47 13.08
N LYS A 209 -16.79 -13.74 11.93
CA LYS A 209 -15.61 -14.61 11.88
C LYS A 209 -14.47 -14.10 12.76
N ARG A 210 -14.28 -12.77 12.84
CA ARG A 210 -13.26 -12.15 13.70
C ARG A 210 -13.63 -12.25 15.19
N VAL A 211 -14.90 -12.07 15.54
CA VAL A 211 -15.42 -12.24 16.90
C VAL A 211 -15.20 -13.68 17.37
N VAL A 212 -15.62 -14.68 16.59
CA VAL A 212 -15.45 -16.11 16.92
C VAL A 212 -13.96 -16.46 17.09
N ARG A 213 -13.11 -15.96 16.19
CA ARG A 213 -11.66 -16.19 16.28
C ARG A 213 -11.04 -15.58 17.54
N LEU A 214 -11.40 -14.34 17.88
CA LEU A 214 -10.85 -13.67 19.07
C LEU A 214 -11.38 -14.28 20.38
N GLN A 215 -12.65 -14.67 20.41
CA GLN A 215 -13.22 -15.44 21.53
C GLN A 215 -12.45 -16.74 21.75
N GLY A 216 -12.17 -17.50 20.67
CA GLY A 216 -11.39 -18.73 20.75
C GLY A 216 -9.99 -18.52 21.35
N LEU A 217 -9.30 -17.42 21.01
CA LEU A 217 -8.01 -17.07 21.62
C LEU A 217 -8.13 -16.78 23.12
N ILE A 218 -9.17 -16.03 23.52
CA ILE A 218 -9.42 -15.70 24.92
C ILE A 218 -9.69 -16.97 25.74
N ASP A 219 -10.49 -17.90 25.20
CA ASP A 219 -10.81 -19.18 25.83
C ASP A 219 -9.57 -20.06 25.99
N LEU A 220 -8.74 -20.14 24.94
CA LEU A 220 -7.47 -20.86 24.97
C LEU A 220 -6.52 -20.30 26.03
N ARG A 221 -6.37 -18.98 26.11
CA ARG A 221 -5.51 -18.34 27.13
C ARG A 221 -6.05 -18.51 28.54
N ALA A 222 -7.38 -18.56 28.71
CA ALA A 222 -7.98 -18.87 29.99
C ALA A 222 -7.71 -20.33 30.41
N ALA A 223 -7.80 -21.28 29.48
CA ALA A 223 -7.46 -22.67 29.70
C ALA A 223 -5.97 -22.87 30.01
N GLN A 224 -5.08 -22.18 29.27
CA GLN A 224 -3.64 -22.18 29.54
C GLN A 224 -3.34 -21.77 30.99
N ARG A 225 -3.93 -20.67 31.48
CA ARG A 225 -3.71 -20.22 32.85
C ARG A 225 -4.13 -21.28 33.90
N ARG A 226 -5.25 -21.98 33.67
CA ARG A 226 -5.71 -23.04 34.57
C ARG A 226 -4.79 -24.26 34.52
N TYR A 227 -4.41 -24.68 33.31
CA TYR A 227 -3.45 -25.75 33.09
C TYR A 227 -2.13 -25.47 33.81
N GLU A 228 -1.57 -24.27 33.64
CA GLU A 228 -0.27 -23.92 34.20
C GLU A 228 -0.26 -23.83 35.73
N GLN A 229 -1.41 -23.50 36.32
CA GLN A 229 -1.59 -23.55 37.77
C GLN A 229 -1.59 -24.97 38.33
N ALA A 230 -2.06 -25.97 37.57
CA ALA A 230 -2.21 -27.35 38.02
C ALA A 230 -1.08 -28.30 37.58
N HIS A 231 -0.48 -28.04 36.42
CA HIS A 231 0.39 -28.99 35.71
C HIS A 231 1.76 -28.41 35.32
N GLY A 232 1.98 -27.12 35.56
CA GLY A 232 3.17 -26.41 35.10
C GLY A 232 3.09 -25.98 33.63
N THR A 233 4.21 -25.53 33.07
CA THR A 233 4.25 -24.84 31.77
C THR A 233 3.67 -25.67 30.62
N LEU A 234 2.74 -25.07 29.87
CA LEU A 234 2.17 -25.68 28.67
C LEU A 234 3.24 -25.83 27.58
N GLN A 235 3.33 -27.02 26.97
CA GLN A 235 4.27 -27.34 25.88
C GLN A 235 3.58 -27.44 24.51
N ALA A 236 2.30 -27.83 24.50
CA ALA A 236 1.52 -27.98 23.27
C ALA A 236 0.02 -27.82 23.53
N LEU A 237 -0.70 -27.25 22.55
CA LEU A 237 -2.15 -27.04 22.63
C LEU A 237 -2.97 -28.31 22.96
N PRO A 238 -2.68 -29.51 22.42
CA PRO A 238 -3.45 -30.72 22.74
C PRO A 238 -3.49 -31.05 24.23
N GLN A 239 -2.48 -30.64 25.00
CA GLN A 239 -2.45 -30.89 26.44
C GLN A 239 -3.64 -30.24 27.18
N LEU A 240 -4.20 -29.15 26.64
CA LEU A 240 -5.39 -28.51 27.20
C LEU A 240 -6.65 -29.39 27.05
N VAL A 241 -6.70 -30.23 26.02
CA VAL A 241 -7.78 -31.20 25.82
C VAL A 241 -7.53 -32.45 26.63
N ASP A 242 -6.29 -32.96 26.61
CA ASP A 242 -5.90 -34.17 27.33
C ASP A 242 -6.05 -34.02 28.86
N SER A 243 -5.82 -32.81 29.40
CA SER A 243 -6.04 -32.51 30.82
C SER A 243 -7.49 -32.18 31.17
N GLY A 244 -8.38 -32.07 30.18
CA GLY A 244 -9.79 -31.69 30.39
C GLY A 244 -10.03 -30.20 30.63
N GLU A 245 -9.02 -29.33 30.45
CA GLU A 245 -9.18 -27.87 30.58
C GLU A 245 -10.04 -27.27 29.46
N LEU A 246 -10.13 -27.97 28.33
CA LEU A 246 -11.02 -27.72 27.20
C LEU A 246 -11.60 -29.03 26.67
N ALA A 247 -12.85 -28.99 26.23
CA ALA A 247 -13.46 -30.15 25.55
C ALA A 247 -12.84 -30.40 24.17
N THR A 248 -12.57 -29.32 23.43
CA THR A 248 -11.92 -29.32 22.12
C THR A 248 -11.19 -28.00 21.91
N ILE A 249 -10.22 -27.98 20.99
CA ILE A 249 -9.59 -26.73 20.56
C ILE A 249 -10.59 -25.93 19.71
N PRO A 250 -10.81 -24.63 20.00
CA PRO A 250 -11.70 -23.78 19.20
C PRO A 250 -11.31 -23.78 17.72
N GLN A 251 -12.31 -23.85 16.83
CA GLN A 251 -12.05 -23.75 15.40
C GLN A 251 -11.83 -22.28 15.00
N ASP A 252 -10.81 -22.01 14.18
CA ASP A 252 -10.63 -20.71 13.55
C ASP A 252 -11.45 -20.65 12.24
N PRO A 253 -12.50 -19.82 12.15
CA PRO A 253 -13.29 -19.68 10.92
C PRO A 253 -12.49 -19.09 9.74
N LEU A 254 -11.33 -18.49 9.99
CA LEU A 254 -10.40 -18.01 8.97
C LEU A 254 -9.35 -19.06 8.55
N ARG A 255 -9.39 -20.26 9.16
CA ARG A 255 -8.53 -21.42 8.83
C ARG A 255 -7.02 -21.17 8.95
N LEU A 256 -6.61 -20.18 9.75
CA LEU A 256 -5.19 -19.97 10.09
C LEU A 256 -4.84 -20.78 11.33
N GLY A 257 -5.69 -20.72 12.36
CA GLY A 257 -5.53 -21.46 13.61
C GLY A 257 -4.81 -20.66 14.69
N TYR A 258 -4.38 -21.39 15.72
CA TYR A 258 -3.70 -20.90 16.91
C TYR A 258 -2.39 -21.66 17.07
N GLU A 259 -1.40 -21.03 17.68
CA GLU A 259 -0.12 -21.66 18.00
C GLU A 259 0.37 -21.26 19.39
N LEU A 260 1.24 -22.09 19.97
CA LEU A 260 1.97 -21.76 21.18
C LEU A 260 3.34 -21.23 20.75
N ARG A 261 3.63 -19.98 21.07
CA ARG A 261 4.91 -19.31 20.78
C ARG A 261 5.41 -18.65 22.06
N ASP A 262 6.66 -18.91 22.43
CA ASP A 262 7.30 -18.35 23.63
C ASP A 262 6.47 -18.50 24.91
N GLY A 263 5.82 -19.67 25.05
CA GLY A 263 4.97 -19.98 26.20
C GLY A 263 3.64 -19.21 26.23
N ARG A 264 3.22 -18.58 25.12
CA ARG A 264 1.92 -17.90 25.01
C ARG A 264 1.15 -18.40 23.80
N ILE A 265 -0.15 -18.62 23.98
CA ILE A 265 -1.03 -18.94 22.85
C ILE A 265 -1.31 -17.66 22.06
N GLU A 266 -1.07 -17.71 20.76
CA GLU A 266 -1.23 -16.60 19.81
C GLU A 266 -1.96 -17.04 18.55
N PHE A 267 -2.36 -16.07 17.73
CA PHE A 267 -2.90 -16.38 16.41
C PHE A 267 -1.79 -16.91 15.51
N LYS A 268 -2.08 -17.97 14.76
CA LYS A 268 -1.17 -18.39 13.71
C LYS A 268 -1.15 -17.35 12.60
N GLU A 269 0.05 -16.89 12.26
CA GLU A 269 0.28 -15.94 11.18
C GLU A 269 0.46 -16.66 9.85
N LEU A 270 0.09 -15.97 8.76
CA LEU A 270 0.39 -16.42 7.40
C LEU A 270 1.88 -16.19 7.15
N LYS A 271 2.63 -17.28 6.97
CA LYS A 271 4.01 -17.21 6.50
C LYS A 271 4.00 -16.85 5.02
N ILE A 272 4.37 -15.61 4.71
CA ILE A 272 4.55 -15.14 3.34
C ILE A 272 6.06 -15.19 3.05
N PRO A 273 6.53 -16.08 2.15
CA PRO A 273 7.94 -16.17 1.82
C PRO A 273 8.50 -14.81 1.40
N GLY A 274 9.57 -14.37 2.08
CA GLY A 274 10.22 -13.07 1.83
C GLY A 274 9.74 -11.90 2.69
N MET A 275 8.71 -12.08 3.55
CA MET A 275 8.27 -11.08 4.54
C MET A 275 8.38 -11.59 5.99
N GLU A 276 9.06 -12.72 6.19
CA GLU A 276 9.24 -13.33 7.49
C GLU A 276 10.35 -12.58 8.27
N ASN A 277 9.99 -12.01 9.42
CA ASN A 277 10.90 -11.33 10.37
C ASN A 277 11.49 -10.00 9.88
N GLN A 278 10.66 -9.04 9.45
CA GLN A 278 11.05 -7.64 9.60
C GLN A 278 10.65 -7.16 11.00
N PRO A 279 11.59 -6.62 11.79
CA PRO A 279 11.34 -6.18 13.17
C PRO A 279 10.31 -5.05 13.28
#